data_AF-A0A8D5ZLM8-F1
#
_entry.id   AF-A0A8D5ZLM8-F1
#
_cell.length_a   1.000
_cell.length_b   1.000
_cell.length_c   1.000
_cell.angle_alpha   90.00
_cell.angle_beta   90.00
_cell.angle_gamma   90.00
#
_symmetry.space_group_name_H-M   'P 1'
#
loop_
_entity.id
_entity.type
_entity.pdbx_description
1 polymer ?
#
loop_
_entity_poly.entity_id
_entity_poly.type
_entity_poly.pdbx_seq_one_letter_code
_entity_poly.pdbx_strand_id
1 'polypeptide(L)'
;MMEGLDMAGNAPSIKELTQMINSILGQQVLSERQLKGILEGARRAGEKGGMSAVLDYLLNVTQADVDKNELHQFADSVRTNPQMGMDILHGKRKGPGGGGKR
;
A
#
# COMPACT_ATOMS: atom_id res chain seq x y z
N MET A 1 -15.79 -22.22 24.53
CA MET A 1 -14.49 -21.94 23.88
C MET A 1 -14.80 -21.03 22.70
N MET A 2 -14.64 -19.72 22.89
CA MET A 2 -14.79 -18.70 21.84
C MET A 2 -13.39 -18.14 21.60
N GLU A 3 -12.73 -18.56 20.53
CA GLU A 3 -11.53 -17.88 20.05
C GLU A 3 -11.99 -16.72 19.16
N GLY A 4 -12.18 -15.57 19.82
CA GLY A 4 -12.43 -14.30 19.17
C GLY A 4 -11.12 -13.75 18.61
N LEU A 5 -11.05 -13.65 17.29
CA LEU A 5 -10.38 -12.63 16.47
C LEU A 5 -9.42 -11.65 17.19
N ASP A 6 -8.30 -12.15 17.72
CA ASP A 6 -7.12 -11.36 18.12
C ASP A 6 -6.08 -11.31 16.98
N MET A 7 -6.45 -10.78 15.82
CA MET A 7 -5.48 -10.25 14.84
C MET A 7 -5.50 -8.72 14.83
N ALA A 8 -5.46 -8.12 16.01
CA ALA A 8 -5.31 -6.68 16.23
C ALA A 8 -3.85 -6.26 16.56
N GLY A 9 -2.84 -7.08 16.24
CA GLY A 9 -1.43 -6.78 16.52
C GLY A 9 -0.56 -6.92 15.27
N ASN A 10 0.15 -5.85 14.91
CA ASN A 10 1.17 -5.73 13.84
C ASN A 10 0.73 -5.12 12.49
N ALA A 11 -0.22 -4.17 12.50
CA ALA A 11 -0.17 -3.16 11.45
C ALA A 11 1.11 -2.33 11.66
N PRO A 12 1.99 -2.19 10.65
CA PRO A 12 3.22 -1.44 10.80
C PRO A 12 2.89 0.02 11.13
N SER A 13 3.65 0.60 12.06
CA SER A 13 3.60 2.02 12.32
C SER A 13 3.96 2.82 11.06
N ILE A 14 3.56 4.09 11.00
CA ILE A 14 3.93 5.00 9.90
C ILE A 14 5.44 5.03 9.70
N LYS A 15 6.20 4.97 10.80
CA LYS A 15 7.66 4.91 10.79
C LYS A 15 8.17 3.63 10.12
N GLU A 16 7.68 2.47 10.54
CA GLU A 16 8.08 1.18 9.95
C GLU A 16 7.70 1.11 8.47
N LEU A 17 6.49 1.57 8.11
CA LEU A 17 6.05 1.61 6.72
C LEU A 17 6.91 2.54 5.86
N THR A 18 7.28 3.71 6.39
CA THR A 18 8.21 4.63 5.72
C THR A 18 9.55 3.97 5.46
N GLN A 19 10.10 3.29 6.46
CA GLN A 19 11.37 2.57 6.33
C GLN A 19 11.29 1.44 5.31
N MET A 20 10.21 0.66 5.32
CA MET A 20 10.01 -0.41 4.34
C MET A 20 9.95 0.13 2.91
N ILE A 21 9.17 1.18 2.65
CA ILE A 21 9.05 1.75 1.30
C ILE A 21 10.40 2.31 0.82
N ASN A 22 11.11 3.06 1.67
CA ASN A 22 12.44 3.56 1.33
C ASN A 22 13.44 2.42 1.07
N SER A 23 13.35 1.32 1.83
CA SER A 23 14.21 0.14 1.64
C SER A 23 13.92 -0.56 0.31
N ILE A 24 12.64 -0.73 -0.05
CA ILE A 24 12.22 -1.34 -1.32
C ILE A 24 12.72 -0.52 -2.51
N LEU A 25 12.68 0.81 -2.40
CA LEU A 25 13.11 1.73 -3.46
C LEU A 25 14.62 2.02 -3.46
N GLY A 26 15.36 1.46 -2.48
CA GLY A 26 16.81 1.59 -2.37
C GLY A 26 17.31 3.00 -2.07
N GLN A 27 16.42 3.93 -1.72
CA GLN A 27 16.73 5.34 -1.46
C GLN A 27 15.68 5.98 -0.56
N GLN A 28 16.03 7.10 0.07
CA GLN A 28 15.12 7.84 0.94
C GLN A 28 14.16 8.70 0.11
N VAL A 29 13.06 8.10 -0.35
CA VAL A 29 12.05 8.77 -1.19
C VAL A 29 11.00 9.54 -0.41
N LEU A 30 10.75 9.18 0.86
CA LEU A 30 9.71 9.81 1.67
C LEU A 30 10.05 9.81 3.17
N SER A 31 9.63 10.89 3.84
CA SER A 31 9.65 11.03 5.30
C SER A 31 8.33 10.58 5.93
N GLU A 32 8.35 10.31 7.24
CA GLU A 32 7.14 9.96 8.01
C GLU A 32 6.04 11.02 7.90
N ARG A 33 6.44 12.31 7.85
CA ARG A 33 5.51 13.44 7.71
C ARG A 33 4.85 13.44 6.33
N GLN A 34 5.61 13.17 5.27
CA GLN A 34 5.08 13.03 3.92
C GLN A 34 4.15 11.83 3.84
N LEU A 35 4.56 10.65 4.37
CA LEU A 35 3.70 9.47 4.39
C LEU A 35 2.38 9.73 5.12
N LYS A 36 2.44 10.36 6.30
CA LYS A 36 1.24 10.73 7.05
C LYS A 36 0.31 11.61 6.22
N GLY A 37 0.84 12.62 5.53
CA GLY A 37 0.05 13.49 4.65
C GLY A 37 -0.60 12.72 3.50
N ILE A 38 0.12 11.77 2.89
CA ILE A 38 -0.40 10.90 1.83
C ILE A 38 -1.54 10.03 2.37
N LEU A 39 -1.37 9.39 3.53
CA LEU A 39 -2.40 8.55 4.15
C LEU A 39 -3.65 9.34 4.54
N GLU A 40 -3.48 10.56 5.07
CA GLU A 40 -4.61 11.45 5.37
C GLU A 40 -5.36 11.88 4.11
N GLY A 41 -4.64 12.22 3.03
CA GLY A 41 -5.24 12.56 1.75
C GLY A 41 -6.00 11.39 1.12
N ALA A 42 -5.40 10.20 1.13
CA ALA A 42 -6.04 8.97 0.66
C ALA A 42 -7.31 8.66 1.46
N ARG A 43 -7.27 8.78 2.80
CA ARG A 43 -8.45 8.60 3.65
C ARG A 43 -9.58 9.56 3.27
N ARG A 44 -9.29 10.86 3.13
CA ARG A 44 -10.29 11.87 2.73
C ARG A 44 -10.88 11.60 1.35
N ALA A 45 -10.08 11.11 0.40
CA ALA A 45 -10.56 10.71 -0.91
C ALA A 45 -11.51 9.50 -0.80
N GLY A 46 -11.14 8.50 -0.01
CA GLY A 46 -11.96 7.32 0.25
C GLY A 46 -13.30 7.62 0.92
N GLU A 47 -13.33 8.57 1.85
CA GLU A 47 -14.57 9.03 2.50
C GLU A 47 -15.59 9.62 1.50
N LYS A 48 -15.14 10.14 0.36
CA LYS A 48 -16.01 10.76 -0.66
C LYS A 48 -16.30 9.87 -1.87
N GLY A 49 -15.38 8.98 -2.24
CA GLY A 49 -15.46 8.23 -3.51
C GLY A 49 -15.00 6.78 -3.42
N GLY A 50 -14.83 6.23 -2.21
CA GLY A 50 -14.44 4.84 -2.00
C GLY A 50 -13.04 4.52 -2.56
N MET A 51 -12.80 3.23 -2.85
CA MET A 51 -11.49 2.74 -3.27
C MET A 51 -10.98 3.39 -4.57
N SER A 52 -11.86 3.66 -5.55
CA SER A 52 -11.45 4.30 -6.81
C SER A 52 -10.81 5.67 -6.57
N ALA A 53 -11.42 6.48 -5.69
CA ALA A 53 -10.88 7.80 -5.35
C ALA A 53 -9.55 7.71 -4.58
N VAL A 54 -9.37 6.67 -3.76
CA VAL A 54 -8.10 6.39 -3.08
C VAL A 54 -7.00 6.10 -4.11
N LEU A 55 -7.27 5.22 -5.07
CA LEU A 55 -6.31 4.85 -6.10
C LEU A 55 -5.98 6.03 -7.01
N ASP A 56 -6.97 6.82 -7.42
CA ASP A 56 -6.76 8.05 -8.18
C ASP A 56 -5.88 9.06 -7.44
N TYR A 57 -6.11 9.23 -6.13
CA TYR A 57 -5.28 10.09 -5.29
C TYR A 57 -3.83 9.59 -5.24
N LEU A 58 -3.62 8.30 -4.99
CA LEU A 58 -2.29 7.70 -4.90
C LEU A 58 -1.52 7.79 -6.22
N LEU A 59 -2.20 7.59 -7.37
CA LEU A 59 -1.61 7.76 -8.69
C LEU A 59 -1.18 9.21 -8.94
N ASN A 60 -2.04 10.16 -8.60
CA ASN A 60 -1.74 11.57 -8.78
C ASN A 60 -0.55 12.03 -7.92
N VAL A 61 -0.44 11.52 -6.69
CA VAL A 61 0.65 11.88 -5.77
C VAL A 61 1.97 11.21 -6.14
N THR A 62 1.93 9.94 -6.54
CA THR A 62 3.15 9.19 -6.89
C THR A 62 3.61 9.43 -8.32
N GLN A 63 2.75 10.01 -9.17
CA GLN A 63 2.96 10.11 -10.62
C GLN A 63 3.33 8.77 -11.27
N ALA A 64 2.86 7.67 -10.68
CA ALA A 64 3.14 6.33 -11.18
C ALA A 64 2.40 6.08 -12.49
N ASP A 65 3.14 5.66 -13.51
CA ASP A 65 2.58 5.19 -14.78
C ASP A 65 2.17 3.72 -14.64
N VAL A 66 0.97 3.49 -14.11
CA VAL A 66 0.39 2.15 -13.95
C VAL A 66 -1.04 2.13 -14.46
N ASP A 67 -1.46 0.99 -15.02
CA ASP A 67 -2.83 0.81 -15.47
C ASP A 67 -3.80 0.78 -14.27
N LYS A 68 -4.88 1.56 -14.38
CA LYS A 68 -5.87 1.69 -13.30
C LYS A 68 -6.60 0.40 -13.02
N ASN A 69 -6.87 -0.42 -14.04
CA ASN A 69 -7.57 -1.69 -13.87
C ASN A 69 -6.68 -2.71 -13.17
N GLU A 70 -5.40 -2.78 -13.55
CA GLU A 70 -4.41 -3.62 -12.86
C GLU A 70 -4.27 -3.22 -11.39
N LEU A 71 -4.21 -1.91 -11.10
CA LEU A 71 -4.12 -1.41 -9.73
C LEU A 71 -5.38 -1.72 -8.91
N HIS A 72 -6.57 -1.60 -9.51
CA HIS A 72 -7.83 -1.99 -8.87
C HIS A 72 -7.87 -3.47 -8.52
N GLN A 73 -7.52 -4.34 -9.49
CA GLN A 73 -7.48 -5.79 -9.27
C GLN A 73 -6.48 -6.18 -8.19
N PHE A 74 -5.32 -5.51 -8.17
CA PHE A 74 -4.34 -5.69 -7.12
C PHE A 74 -4.87 -5.25 -5.76
N ALA A 75 -5.51 -4.08 -5.67
CA ALA A 75 -6.11 -3.59 -4.43
C ALA A 75 -7.20 -4.54 -3.91
N ASP A 76 -8.04 -5.09 -4.77
CA ASP A 76 -9.03 -6.11 -4.41
C ASP A 76 -8.39 -7.43 -3.96
N SER A 77 -7.29 -7.83 -4.59
CA SER A 77 -6.50 -9.01 -4.18
C SER A 77 -5.88 -8.83 -2.78
N VAL A 78 -5.36 -7.64 -2.47
CA VAL A 78 -4.85 -7.31 -1.12
C VAL A 78 -5.99 -7.20 -0.11
N ARG A 79 -7.15 -6.65 -0.49
CA ARG A 79 -8.33 -6.56 0.38
C ARG A 79 -8.85 -7.93 0.78
N THR A 80 -8.84 -8.88 -0.16
CA THR A 80 -9.25 -10.28 0.08
C THR A 80 -8.16 -11.10 0.77
N ASN A 81 -6.88 -10.75 0.59
CA ASN A 81 -5.76 -11.38 1.24
C ASN A 81 -4.71 -10.35 1.73
N PRO A 82 -4.90 -9.74 2.92
CA PRO A 82 -4.00 -8.72 3.44
C PRO A 82 -2.55 -9.19 3.62
N GLN A 83 -2.35 -10.49 3.88
CA GLN A 83 -1.01 -11.08 4.01
C GLN A 83 -0.20 -10.95 2.72
N MET A 84 -0.85 -10.96 1.55
CA MET A 84 -0.19 -10.76 0.26
C MET A 84 0.47 -9.38 0.18
N GLY A 85 -0.19 -8.33 0.68
CA GLY A 85 0.38 -6.98 0.73
C GLY A 85 1.60 -6.91 1.65
N MET A 86 1.52 -7.53 2.83
CA MET A 86 2.64 -7.59 3.76
C MET A 86 3.83 -8.38 3.21
N ASP A 87 3.58 -9.49 2.52
CA ASP A 87 4.64 -10.28 1.89
C ASP A 87 5.38 -9.49 0.81
N ILE A 88 4.67 -8.62 0.06
CA ILE A 88 5.29 -7.72 -0.92
C ILE A 88 6.15 -6.68 -0.23
N LEU A 89 5.65 -6.05 0.83
CA LEU A 89 6.41 -5.06 1.61
C LEU A 89 7.66 -5.65 2.27
N HIS A 90 7.59 -6.91 2.68
CA HIS A 90 8.74 -7.64 3.22
C HIS A 90 9.66 -8.23 2.12
N GLY A 91 9.38 -7.98 0.84
CA GLY A 91 10.16 -8.51 -0.29
C GLY A 91 10.05 -10.03 -0.48
N LYS A 92 9.13 -10.70 0.22
CA LYS A 92 8.85 -12.14 0.10
C LYS A 92 8.09 -12.47 -1.19
N ARG A 93 7.41 -11.48 -1.78
CA ARG A 93 6.71 -11.57 -3.07
C ARG A 93 7.00 -10.34 -3.93
N LYS A 94 6.95 -10.51 -5.24
CA LYS A 94 7.05 -9.40 -6.21
C LYS A 94 5.69 -8.72 -6.37
N GLY A 95 5.67 -7.40 -6.40
CA GLY A 95 4.47 -6.62 -6.70
C GLY A 95 4.09 -6.64 -8.19
N PRO A 96 2.88 -6.14 -8.54
CA PRO A 96 2.49 -5.92 -9.94
C PRO A 96 3.45 -4.89 -10.55
N GLY A 97 4.31 -5.33 -11.46
CA GLY A 97 5.42 -4.53 -12.02
C GLY A 97 6.82 -5.14 -11.82
N GLY A 98 6.97 -6.15 -10.95
CA GLY A 98 8.23 -6.89 -10.74
C GLY A 98 8.63 -7.87 -11.85
N GLY A 99 7.94 -7.80 -13.01
CA GLY A 99 8.22 -8.55 -14.23
C GLY A 99 9.32 -7.91 -15.07
N GLY A 100 10.47 -7.64 -14.45
CA GLY A 100 11.68 -7.36 -15.23
C GLY A 100 12.04 -8.62 -16.03
N LYS A 101 11.95 -8.51 -17.36
CA LYS A 101 12.47 -9.46 -18.34
C LYS A 101 13.79 -10.08 -17.86
N ARG A 102 13.84 -11.41 -17.79
CA ARG A 102 15.09 -12.15 -17.98
C ARG A 102 15.08 -12.68 -19.40
#